data_AF-A0A533B924-F1
#
_entry.id   AF-A0A533B924-F1
#
_cell.length_a   1.000
_cell.length_b   1.000
_cell.length_c   1.000
_cell.angle_alpha   90.00
_cell.angle_beta   90.00
_cell.angle_gamma   90.00
#
_symmetry.space_group_name_H-M   'P 1'
#
loop_
_entity.id
_entity.type
_entity.pdbx_description
1 polymer ?
#
loop_
_entity_poly.entity_id
_entity_poly.type
_entity_poly.pdbx_seq_one_letter_code
_entity_poly.pdbx_strand_id
1 'polypeptide(L)' 'MVQLEIEVDGVWRPVIRYDCAHDFSHIDRDNIHGEQEKEPLQLPYEETLTLADEDIDLNWEMYRTRYLEGQFP' A
#
# COMPACT_ATOMS: atom_id res chain seq x y z
N MET A 1 -6.69 5.40 -7.24
CA MET A 1 -6.23 4.37 -6.29
C MET A 1 -5.24 3.49 -7.02
N VAL A 2 -4.11 3.22 -6.39
CA VAL A 2 -3.10 2.24 -6.84
C VAL A 2 -2.77 1.37 -5.63
N GLN A 3 -2.60 0.07 -5.82
CA GLN A 3 -2.35 -0.87 -4.72
C GLN A 3 -1.47 -2.03 -5.14
N LEU A 4 -0.72 -2.56 -4.17
CA LEU A 4 -0.07 -3.86 -4.25
C LEU A 4 -0.90 -4.88 -3.49
N GLU A 5 -1.26 -5.97 -4.16
CA GLU A 5 -1.87 -7.15 -3.55
C GLU A 5 -0.93 -8.34 -3.67
N ILE A 6 -0.95 -9.22 -2.68
CA ILE A 6 -0.26 -10.50 -2.74
C ILE A 6 -1.22 -11.65 -2.46
N GLU A 7 -1.02 -12.77 -3.14
CA GLU A 7 -1.79 -13.98 -2.90
C GLU A 7 -1.19 -14.78 -1.73
N VAL A 8 -2.02 -15.02 -0.71
CA VAL A 8 -1.69 -15.87 0.44
C VAL A 8 -2.83 -16.87 0.62
N ASP A 9 -2.50 -18.16 0.57
CA ASP A 9 -3.46 -19.27 0.70
C ASP A 9 -4.65 -19.19 -0.29
N GLY A 10 -4.38 -18.75 -1.53
CA GLY A 10 -5.40 -18.60 -2.57
C GLY A 10 -6.28 -17.36 -2.42
N VAL A 11 -5.92 -16.43 -1.53
CA VAL A 11 -6.65 -15.19 -1.27
C VAL A 11 -5.74 -14.01 -1.54
N TRP A 12 -6.16 -13.10 -2.42
CA TRP A 12 -5.50 -11.81 -2.63
C TRP A 12 -5.74 -10.90 -1.43
N ARG A 13 -4.65 -10.36 -0.88
CA ARG A 13 -4.66 -9.47 0.28
C ARG A 13 -3.94 -8.17 -0.06
N PRO A 14 -4.49 -7.01 0.32
CA PRO A 14 -3.79 -5.74 0.17
C PRO A 14 -2.55 -5.74 1.07
N VAL A 15 -1.47 -5.14 0.56
CA VAL A 15 -0.22 -4.90 1.30
C VAL A 15 -0.07 -3.40 1.54
N ILE A 16 -0.13 -2.63 0.47
CA ILE A 16 -0.07 -1.16 0.51
C ILE A 16 -1.02 -0.59 -0.54
N ARG A 17 -1.75 0.47 -0.18
CA ARG A 17 -2.71 1.14 -1.04
C ARG A 17 -2.58 2.65 -0.92
N TYR A 18 -2.50 3.31 -2.07
CA TYR A 18 -2.61 4.75 -2.20
C TYR A 18 -4.02 5.08 -2.69
N ASP A 19 -4.76 5.83 -1.88
CA ASP A 19 -6.13 6.23 -2.20
C ASP A 19 -6.31 7.75 -2.04
N CYS A 20 -7.17 8.29 -2.88
CA CYS A 20 -7.45 9.70 -3.02
C CYS A 20 -8.95 9.97 -3.22
N ALA A 21 -9.81 8.99 -2.97
CA ALA A 21 -11.26 9.11 -3.12
C ALA A 21 -11.96 9.94 -2.01
N HIS A 22 -11.20 10.57 -1.10
CA HIS A 22 -11.69 11.40 0.00
C HIS A 22 -11.17 12.83 -0.09
N ASP A 23 -11.48 13.66 0.92
CA ASP A 23 -11.02 15.06 1.03
C ASP A 23 -9.48 15.20 1.04
N PHE A 24 -8.74 14.10 1.20
CA PHE A 24 -7.28 14.05 1.16
C PHE A 24 -6.77 12.68 0.69
N SER A 25 -5.58 12.68 0.10
CA SER A 25 -4.82 11.48 -0.27
C SER A 25 -4.26 10.78 0.96
N HIS A 26 -4.15 9.46 0.94
CA HIS A 26 -3.56 8.69 2.05
C HIS A 26 -2.97 7.36 1.58
N ILE A 27 -2.12 6.78 2.43
CA ILE A 27 -1.56 5.45 2.30
C ILE A 27 -2.19 4.57 3.38
N ASP A 28 -2.73 3.42 2.99
CA ASP A 28 -3.06 2.32 3.89
C ASP A 28 -1.98 1.25 3.76
N ARG A 29 -1.43 0.78 4.88
CA ARG A 29 -0.47 -0.32 4.96
C ARG A 29 -1.06 -1.43 5.81
N ASP A 30 -1.11 -2.63 5.27
CA ASP A 30 -1.61 -3.82 5.96
C ASP A 30 -0.44 -4.79 6.21
N ASN A 31 -0.54 -5.62 7.25
CA ASN A 31 0.35 -6.78 7.43
C ASN A 31 -0.44 -8.10 7.38
N ILE A 32 0.26 -9.23 7.35
CA ILE A 32 -0.37 -10.56 7.27
C ILE A 32 -1.23 -10.92 8.49
N HIS A 33 -1.04 -10.21 9.61
CA HIS A 33 -1.82 -10.39 10.84
C HIS A 33 -3.14 -9.61 10.82
N GLY A 34 -3.38 -8.79 9.79
CA GLY A 34 -4.57 -7.97 9.64
C GLY A 34 -4.51 -6.66 10.42
N GLU A 35 -3.33 -6.24 10.87
CA GLU A 35 -3.10 -4.90 11.41
C GLU A 35 -3.00 -3.91 10.24
N GLN A 36 -3.47 -2.69 10.45
CA GLN A 36 -3.51 -1.64 9.43
C GLN A 36 -3.00 -0.31 10.00
N GLU A 37 -2.17 0.37 9.22
CA GLU A 37 -1.75 1.74 9.43
C GLU A 37 -2.28 2.64 8.32
N LYS A 38 -2.79 3.82 8.68
CA LYS A 38 -3.30 4.82 7.73
C LYS A 38 -2.55 6.13 7.90
N GLU A 39 -1.92 6.59 6.84
CA GLU A 39 -1.10 7.80 6.83
C GLU A 39 -1.66 8.83 5.83
N PRO A 40 -2.07 10.03 6.28
CA PRO A 40 -2.51 11.08 5.37
C PRO A 40 -1.31 11.64 4.58
N LEU A 41 -1.52 11.84 3.28
CA LEU A 41 -0.58 12.51 2.38
C LEU A 41 -1.07 13.95 2.13
N GLN A 42 -0.17 14.92 2.38
CA GLN A 42 -0.39 16.32 2.00
C GLN A 42 0.02 16.55 0.54
N LEU A 43 -0.48 15.70 -0.36
CA LEU A 43 -0.22 15.77 -1.80
C LEU A 43 -1.52 15.86 -2.57
N PRO A 44 -1.55 16.59 -3.69
CA PRO A 44 -2.69 16.56 -4.60
C PRO A 44 -2.82 15.18 -5.25
N TYR A 45 -3.99 14.94 -5.84
CA TYR A 45 -4.34 13.64 -6.40
C TYR A 45 -3.34 13.11 -7.43
N GLU A 46 -2.98 13.96 -8.40
CA GLU A 46 -2.10 13.58 -9.51
C GLU A 46 -0.70 13.19 -9.01
N GLU A 47 -0.14 13.96 -8.09
CA GLU A 47 1.16 13.66 -7.46
C GLU A 47 1.10 12.40 -6.60
N THR A 48 -0.03 12.13 -5.96
CA THR A 48 -0.21 10.91 -5.17
C THR A 48 -0.18 9.66 -6.04
N LEU A 49 -0.80 9.70 -7.22
CA LEU A 49 -0.82 8.56 -8.13
C LEU A 49 0.56 8.30 -8.74
N THR A 50 1.27 9.35 -9.13
CA THR A 50 2.66 9.23 -9.62
C THR A 50 3.57 8.65 -8.53
N LEU A 51 3.46 9.15 -7.30
CA LEU A 51 4.18 8.62 -6.15
C LEU A 51 3.86 7.13 -5.92
N ALA A 52 2.59 6.75 -6.01
CA ALA A 52 2.17 5.38 -5.78
C ALA A 52 2.75 4.40 -6.80
N ASP A 53 2.77 4.80 -8.08
CA ASP A 53 3.32 4.01 -9.19
C ASP A 53 4.84 3.81 -9.00
N GLU A 54 5.57 4.91 -8.78
CA GLU A 54 7.02 4.88 -8.56
C GLU A 54 7.41 4.08 -7.30
N ASP A 55 6.69 4.27 -6.20
CA ASP A 55 6.97 3.60 -4.94
C ASP A 55 6.75 2.09 -5.04
N ILE A 56 5.59 1.67 -5.58
CA ILE A 56 5.29 0.25 -5.72
C ILE A 56 6.26 -0.41 -6.70
N ASP A 57 6.56 0.22 -7.85
CA ASP A 57 7.50 -0.35 -8.83
C ASP A 57 8.90 -0.55 -8.25
N LEU A 58 9.37 0.38 -7.42
CA LEU A 58 10.72 0.31 -6.84
C LEU A 58 10.80 -0.62 -5.62
N ASN A 59 9.72 -0.75 -4.85
CA ASN A 59 9.77 -1.35 -3.52
C ASN A 59 8.95 -2.65 -3.37
N TRP A 60 8.20 -3.11 -4.37
CA TRP A 60 7.25 -4.24 -4.23
C TRP A 60 7.87 -5.53 -3.66
N GLU A 61 9.12 -5.88 -4.02
CA GLU A 61 9.79 -7.09 -3.49
C GLU A 61 10.02 -7.01 -1.98
N MET A 62 10.40 -5.82 -1.51
CA MET A 62 10.64 -5.53 -0.10
C MET A 62 9.31 -5.52 0.67
N TYR A 63 8.28 -4.87 0.13
CA TYR A 63 6.94 -4.88 0.70
C TYR A 63 6.36 -6.28 0.83
N ARG A 64 6.48 -7.10 -0.21
CA ARG A 64 6.08 -8.51 -0.17
C ARG A 64 6.82 -9.28 0.91
N THR A 65 8.14 -9.10 1.00
CA THR A 65 8.97 -9.82 1.99
C THR A 65 8.56 -9.44 3.41
N ARG A 66 8.46 -8.14 3.71
CA ARG A 66 8.04 -7.64 5.03
C ARG A 66 6.65 -8.09 5.41
N TYR A 67 5.70 -8.02 4.47
CA TYR A 67 4.34 -8.50 4.70
C TYR A 67 4.32 -9.98 5.10
N LEU A 68 5.05 -10.84 4.37
CA LEU A 68 5.14 -12.27 4.68
C LEU A 68 5.86 -12.56 6.00
N GLU A 69 6.74 -11.65 6.46
CA GLU A 69 7.37 -11.68 7.78
C GLU A 69 6.48 -11.11 8.90
N GLY A 70 5.28 -10.62 8.58
CA GLY A 70 4.35 -10.02 9.54
C GLY A 70 4.63 -8.56 9.88
N GLN A 71 5.51 -7.90 9.13
CA GLN A 71 5.82 -6.48 9.26
C GLN A 71 4.98 -5.66 8.28
N PHE A 72 4.82 -4.36 8.57
CA PHE A 72 4.30 -3.43 7.58
C PHE A 72 5.28 -3.25 6.43
N PRO A 73 4.80 -3.06 5.19
CA PRO A 73 5.62 -2.69 4.03
C PRO A 73 6.41 -1.40 4.28
#